data_AF-A0A9E2GUR1-F1
#
_entry.id   AF-A0A9E2GUR1-F1
#
_cell.length_a   1.000
_cell.length_b   1.000
_cell.length_c   1.000
_cell.angle_alpha   90.00
_cell.angle_beta   90.00
_cell.angle_gamma   90.00
#
_symmetry.space_group_name_H-M   'P 1'
#
loop_
_entity.id
_entity.type
_entity.pdbx_description
1 polymer ?
#
loop_
_entity_poly.entity_id
_entity_poly.type
_entity_poly.pdbx_seq_one_letter_code
_entity_poly.pdbx_strand_id
1 'polypeptide(L)'
;MSRGKISSALLAGGVAILTLLASGCLPKPADDGQGTGLIGQTPDQIRRATDSPDPAAVVAEASGPGKNPIPWENRKETSEPPLPDEDTEDRVRDLFKGLTQSRPDAIERWFVPLVVLTKIKDMHMSSPAQQDRAVRSLHADLLSRSRDRLARMLGRRAFGTATFESLELGACRFVGPGTDFNRLAYWTCEKNTVYYHVDGDRKTLTVRRLINWGRSWYVMEW
;
A
#
# COMPACT_ATOMS: atom_id res chain seq x y z
N MET A 1 -15.87 21.21 57.34
CA MET A 1 -17.35 21.13 57.34
C MET A 1 -17.76 21.19 55.86
N SER A 2 -18.46 20.27 55.20
CA SER A 2 -19.30 19.10 55.49
C SER A 2 -19.19 18.16 54.27
N ARG A 3 -18.70 16.92 54.39
CA ARG A 3 -19.44 15.62 54.37
C ARG A 3 -20.69 15.54 53.47
N GLY A 4 -20.65 14.57 52.56
CA GLY A 4 -21.80 13.93 51.90
C GLY A 4 -21.38 12.66 51.13
N LYS A 5 -21.53 11.49 51.76
CA LYS A 5 -21.43 10.13 51.19
C LYS A 5 -22.85 9.55 51.06
N ILE A 6 -23.18 8.76 50.02
CA ILE A 6 -24.11 7.59 49.98
C ILE A 6 -23.74 6.81 48.68
N SER A 7 -23.14 5.60 48.65
CA SER A 7 -23.67 4.21 48.83
C SER A 7 -24.78 3.85 47.83
N SER A 8 -25.02 2.64 47.29
CA SER A 8 -24.44 1.28 47.21
C SER A 8 -25.42 0.46 46.32
N ALA A 9 -24.99 -0.68 45.73
CA ALA A 9 -25.76 -1.88 45.28
C ALA A 9 -25.26 -2.35 43.88
N LEU A 10 -24.51 -3.44 43.67
CA LEU A 10 -24.70 -4.85 44.04
C LEU A 10 -26.02 -5.43 43.50
N LEU A 11 -25.92 -6.10 42.35
CA LEU A 11 -26.82 -7.20 41.98
C LEU A 11 -26.02 -8.31 41.31
N ALA A 12 -26.07 -9.45 41.97
CA ALA A 12 -25.52 -10.73 41.57
C ALA A 12 -26.57 -11.53 40.77
N GLY A 13 -26.08 -12.49 39.99
CA GLY A 13 -26.85 -13.52 39.29
C GLY A 13 -26.03 -13.99 38.08
N GLY A 14 -25.33 -15.13 38.07
CA GLY A 14 -25.52 -16.35 38.82
C GLY A 14 -26.32 -17.35 37.99
N VAL A 15 -25.71 -17.93 36.95
CA VAL A 15 -26.05 -19.28 36.47
C VAL A 15 -24.75 -19.97 36.12
N ALA A 16 -24.57 -21.15 36.71
CA ALA A 16 -23.44 -22.02 36.55
C ALA A 16 -23.91 -23.35 35.91
N ILE A 17 -22.91 -24.07 35.37
CA ILE A 17 -22.86 -25.52 35.12
C ILE A 17 -23.51 -26.00 33.80
N LEU A 18 -22.69 -26.45 32.84
CA LEU A 18 -22.48 -27.89 32.62
C LEU A 18 -21.22 -28.16 31.77
N THR A 19 -20.26 -28.83 32.40
CA THR A 19 -19.14 -29.56 31.79
C THR A 19 -19.65 -30.80 31.06
N LEU A 20 -19.20 -31.01 29.82
CA LEU A 20 -19.17 -32.30 29.16
C LEU A 20 -17.74 -32.57 28.67
N LEU A 21 -17.04 -33.40 29.44
CA LEU A 21 -15.82 -34.10 29.03
C LEU A 21 -16.22 -35.18 28.02
N ALA A 22 -15.64 -35.13 26.83
CA ALA A 22 -15.58 -36.27 25.93
C ALA A 22 -14.12 -36.46 25.50
N SER A 23 -13.44 -37.38 26.19
CA SER A 23 -12.24 -38.04 25.70
C SER A 23 -12.60 -38.88 24.47
N GLY A 24 -11.86 -38.72 23.37
CA GLY A 24 -12.02 -39.53 22.17
C GLY A 24 -10.85 -39.33 21.23
N CYS A 25 -10.22 -40.45 20.83
CA CYS A 25 -8.88 -40.55 20.29
C CYS A 25 -8.63 -39.84 18.95
N LEU A 26 -7.42 -39.25 18.85
CA LEU A 26 -6.76 -38.92 17.59
C LEU A 26 -6.49 -40.19 16.77
N PRO A 27 -6.86 -40.25 15.48
CA PRO A 27 -6.36 -41.29 14.59
C PRO A 27 -4.90 -41.03 14.19
N LYS A 28 -4.11 -42.09 14.35
CA LYS A 28 -2.70 -42.24 13.95
C LYS A 28 -2.55 -42.11 12.42
N PRO A 29 -1.51 -41.45 11.89
CA PRO A 29 -1.24 -41.46 10.46
C PRO A 29 -0.84 -42.88 10.03
N ALA A 30 -1.46 -43.35 8.95
CA ALA A 30 -1.04 -44.57 8.27
C ALA A 30 0.29 -44.31 7.57
N ASP A 31 1.29 -45.08 7.99
CA ASP A 31 2.59 -45.24 7.37
C ASP A 31 2.43 -46.29 6.27
N ASP A 32 2.27 -45.86 5.02
CA ASP A 32 2.30 -46.72 3.84
C ASP A 32 3.76 -46.88 3.42
N GLY A 33 4.46 -47.78 4.12
CA GLY A 33 5.86 -48.14 3.89
C GLY A 33 6.18 -48.56 2.46
N GLN A 34 6.36 -47.58 1.57
CA GLN A 34 7.08 -47.70 0.32
C GLN A 34 8.40 -46.96 0.45
N GLY A 35 9.40 -47.69 0.96
CA GLY A 35 10.79 -47.28 0.89
C GLY A 35 11.30 -47.26 -0.55
N THR A 36 12.12 -46.23 -0.81
CA THR A 36 13.25 -46.19 -1.75
C THR A 36 12.97 -46.38 -3.25
N GLY A 37 13.05 -45.26 -3.97
CA GLY A 37 13.16 -45.23 -5.44
C GLY A 37 13.75 -43.89 -5.91
N LEU A 38 15.07 -43.77 -5.81
CA LEU A 38 15.85 -42.59 -6.18
C LEU A 38 16.13 -42.61 -7.69
N ILE A 39 15.13 -42.55 -8.58
CA ILE A 39 15.37 -42.41 -10.04
C ILE A 39 14.15 -41.72 -10.68
N GLY A 40 14.36 -40.55 -11.32
CA GLY A 40 13.41 -39.99 -12.29
C GLY A 40 12.88 -38.58 -12.03
N GLN A 41 13.75 -37.61 -11.70
CA GLN A 41 13.37 -36.20 -11.89
C GLN A 41 13.45 -35.88 -13.40
N THR A 42 12.30 -35.69 -14.03
CA THR A 42 12.24 -35.15 -15.39
C THR A 42 12.62 -33.67 -15.38
N PRO A 43 13.35 -33.15 -16.40
CA PRO A 43 13.84 -31.77 -16.44
C PRO A 43 12.76 -30.67 -16.38
N ASP A 44 11.48 -31.01 -16.51
CA ASP A 44 10.37 -30.04 -16.62
C ASP A 44 9.83 -29.53 -15.29
N GLN A 45 10.16 -30.13 -14.14
CA GLN A 45 9.62 -29.70 -12.85
C GLN A 45 10.49 -28.68 -12.09
N ILE A 46 11.73 -28.45 -12.52
CA ILE A 46 12.58 -27.38 -11.95
C ILE A 46 12.24 -26.01 -12.56
N ARG A 47 11.54 -25.97 -13.70
CA ARG A 47 11.28 -24.72 -14.45
C ARG A 47 10.06 -23.92 -13.98
N ARG A 48 9.22 -24.45 -13.08
CA ARG A 48 7.92 -23.84 -12.72
C ARG A 48 7.93 -23.06 -11.39
N ALA A 49 9.11 -22.84 -10.79
CA ALA A 49 9.27 -22.07 -9.56
C ALA A 49 9.74 -20.62 -9.80
N THR A 50 9.52 -20.06 -11.01
CA THR A 50 9.94 -18.70 -11.36
C THR A 50 8.82 -17.82 -11.93
N ASP A 51 7.57 -18.28 -11.89
CA ASP A 51 6.41 -17.48 -12.32
C ASP A 51 5.74 -16.79 -11.11
N SER A 52 6.48 -15.94 -10.41
CA SER A 52 5.84 -14.74 -9.85
C SER A 52 6.05 -13.64 -10.88
N PRO A 53 4.99 -13.13 -11.52
CA PRO A 53 5.16 -12.10 -12.52
C PRO A 53 5.82 -10.88 -11.88
N ASP A 54 6.89 -10.41 -12.52
CA ASP A 54 7.48 -9.11 -12.24
C ASP A 54 6.33 -8.08 -12.23
N PRO A 55 6.17 -7.24 -11.19
CA PRO A 55 5.15 -6.20 -11.18
C PRO A 55 5.27 -5.27 -12.41
N ALA A 56 6.43 -5.17 -13.06
CA ALA A 56 6.57 -4.48 -14.35
C ALA A 56 5.83 -5.19 -15.52
N ALA A 57 5.71 -6.52 -15.48
CA ALA A 57 5.03 -7.33 -16.49
C ALA A 57 3.50 -7.28 -16.38
N VAL A 58 2.95 -7.24 -15.15
CA VAL A 58 1.49 -7.13 -14.93
C VAL A 58 0.96 -5.78 -15.42
N VAL A 59 1.78 -4.73 -15.36
CA VAL A 59 1.46 -3.39 -15.88
C VAL A 59 1.55 -3.34 -17.42
N ALA A 60 2.34 -4.23 -18.05
CA ALA A 60 2.53 -4.27 -19.49
C ALA A 60 1.36 -4.92 -20.25
N GLU A 61 0.68 -5.92 -19.68
CA GLU A 61 -0.43 -6.65 -20.34
C GLU A 61 -1.71 -5.82 -20.58
N ALA A 62 -1.81 -4.64 -19.94
CA ALA A 62 -2.90 -3.70 -20.19
C ALA A 62 -2.73 -2.89 -21.51
N SER A 63 -1.63 -3.05 -22.25
CA SER A 63 -1.29 -2.19 -23.40
C SER A 63 -1.23 -2.94 -24.74
N GLY A 64 -2.32 -3.59 -25.14
CA GLY A 64 -2.50 -4.09 -26.51
C GLY A 64 -2.99 -2.98 -27.46
N PRO A 65 -2.70 -3.05 -28.77
CA PRO A 65 -3.17 -2.06 -29.74
C PRO A 65 -4.70 -2.11 -29.80
N GLY A 66 -5.36 -1.05 -29.32
CA GLY A 66 -6.82 -0.95 -29.17
C GLY A 66 -7.32 -0.78 -27.73
N LYS A 67 -6.47 -0.91 -26.70
CA LYS A 67 -6.84 -0.62 -25.30
C LYS A 67 -6.68 0.88 -25.02
N ASN A 68 -7.73 1.52 -24.49
CA ASN A 68 -7.68 2.90 -23.99
C ASN A 68 -6.46 3.02 -23.04
N PRO A 69 -5.52 3.97 -23.25
CA PRO A 69 -4.31 4.09 -22.44
C PRO A 69 -4.60 4.44 -20.97
N ILE A 70 -5.85 4.79 -20.65
CA ILE A 70 -6.34 5.11 -19.33
C ILE A 70 -6.92 3.83 -18.67
N PRO A 71 -6.38 3.41 -17.51
CA PRO A 71 -6.94 2.33 -16.70
C PRO A 71 -8.42 2.56 -16.41
N TRP A 72 -9.20 1.49 -16.23
CA TRP A 72 -10.65 1.56 -16.02
C TRP A 72 -11.02 2.51 -14.87
N GLU A 73 -10.27 2.44 -13.78
CA GLU A 73 -10.43 3.22 -12.55
C GLU A 73 -10.27 4.74 -12.79
N ASN A 74 -9.53 5.13 -13.83
CA ASN A 74 -9.23 6.52 -14.16
C ASN A 74 -10.08 7.07 -15.30
N ARG A 75 -11.07 6.32 -15.79
CA ARG A 75 -11.96 6.82 -16.85
C ARG A 75 -13.09 7.64 -16.24
N LYS A 76 -13.64 8.57 -17.02
CA LYS A 76 -14.71 9.50 -16.59
C LYS A 76 -15.99 8.79 -16.14
N GLU A 77 -16.16 7.52 -16.50
CA GLU A 77 -17.28 6.68 -16.14
C GLU A 77 -17.24 6.23 -14.66
N THR A 78 -16.09 6.34 -13.99
CA THR A 78 -16.01 6.07 -12.56
C THR A 78 -16.55 7.27 -11.77
N SER A 79 -17.60 7.05 -10.99
CA SER A 79 -18.23 8.10 -10.17
C SER A 79 -17.52 8.32 -8.83
N GLU A 80 -16.65 7.41 -8.42
CA GLU A 80 -15.97 7.40 -7.12
C GLU A 80 -14.50 7.01 -7.28
N PRO A 81 -13.62 7.51 -6.39
CA PRO A 81 -12.22 7.09 -6.37
C PRO A 81 -12.13 5.60 -5.98
N PRO A 82 -11.20 4.83 -6.59
CA PRO A 82 -10.97 3.45 -6.16
C PRO A 82 -10.43 3.42 -4.72
N LEU A 83 -10.90 2.46 -3.92
CA LEU A 83 -10.33 2.22 -2.59
C LEU A 83 -8.88 1.71 -2.70
N PRO A 84 -8.01 2.00 -1.73
CA PRO A 84 -6.70 1.36 -1.66
C PRO A 84 -6.82 -0.16 -1.65
N ASP A 85 -6.01 -0.82 -2.44
CA ASP A 85 -5.94 -2.28 -2.51
C ASP A 85 -4.72 -2.82 -1.74
N GLU A 86 -4.58 -4.14 -1.74
CA GLU A 86 -3.49 -4.85 -1.05
C GLU A 86 -2.09 -4.41 -1.55
N ASP A 87 -1.90 -4.19 -2.86
CA ASP A 87 -0.63 -3.68 -3.39
C ASP A 87 -0.30 -2.28 -2.85
N THR A 88 -1.32 -1.42 -2.73
CA THR A 88 -1.15 -0.10 -2.11
C THR A 88 -0.72 -0.24 -0.65
N GLU A 89 -1.41 -1.06 0.14
CA GLU A 89 -1.07 -1.27 1.55
C GLU A 89 0.31 -1.90 1.75
N ASP A 90 0.69 -2.86 0.90
CA ASP A 90 2.01 -3.50 0.93
C ASP A 90 3.14 -2.50 0.71
N ARG A 91 2.97 -1.54 -0.22
CA ARG A 91 3.95 -0.46 -0.42
C ARG A 91 4.09 0.43 0.82
N VAL A 92 2.99 0.67 1.54
CA VAL A 92 3.04 1.41 2.81
C VAL A 92 3.72 0.57 3.89
N ARG A 93 3.43 -0.73 4.00
CA ARG A 93 4.14 -1.65 4.93
C ARG A 93 5.65 -1.64 4.68
N ASP A 94 6.07 -1.64 3.43
CA ASP A 94 7.49 -1.56 3.04
C ASP A 94 8.14 -0.23 3.43
N LEU A 95 7.41 0.89 3.31
CA LEU A 95 7.84 2.17 3.84
C LEU A 95 8.07 2.08 5.36
N PHE A 96 7.16 1.46 6.12
CA PHE A 96 7.34 1.27 7.57
C PHE A 96 8.54 0.38 7.91
N LYS A 97 8.75 -0.70 7.15
CA LYS A 97 9.97 -1.51 7.26
C LYS A 97 11.23 -0.66 7.03
N GLY A 98 11.24 0.20 6.03
CA GLY A 98 12.36 1.10 5.79
C GLY A 98 12.52 2.18 6.87
N LEU A 99 11.41 2.70 7.41
CA LEU A 99 11.42 3.63 8.54
C LEU A 99 12.13 3.03 9.77
N THR A 100 11.83 1.76 10.11
CA THR A 100 12.52 1.05 11.21
C THR A 100 14.02 0.91 10.99
N GLN A 101 14.44 0.90 9.72
CA GLN A 101 15.83 0.76 9.29
C GLN A 101 16.51 2.11 9.02
N SER A 102 15.85 3.24 9.33
CA SER A 102 16.33 4.59 9.03
C SER A 102 16.66 4.83 7.54
N ARG A 103 15.84 4.26 6.65
CA ARG A 103 16.01 4.32 5.19
C ARG A 103 15.08 5.37 4.54
N PRO A 104 15.57 6.57 4.19
CA PRO A 104 14.74 7.58 3.53
C PRO A 104 14.35 7.22 2.09
N ASP A 105 15.07 6.29 1.45
CA ASP A 105 14.79 5.71 0.13
C ASP A 105 13.57 4.78 0.14
N ALA A 106 13.11 4.34 1.31
CA ALA A 106 11.97 3.43 1.43
C ALA A 106 10.65 3.96 0.87
N ILE A 107 10.55 5.28 0.69
CA ILE A 107 9.39 5.92 0.06
C ILE A 107 9.24 5.53 -1.42
N GLU A 108 10.31 5.14 -2.09
CA GLU A 108 10.34 5.00 -3.56
C GLU A 108 9.35 3.98 -4.11
N ARG A 109 9.07 2.91 -3.37
CA ARG A 109 8.10 1.89 -3.80
C ARG A 109 6.67 2.42 -3.78
N TRP A 110 6.36 3.37 -2.90
CA TRP A 110 5.04 4.02 -2.80
C TRP A 110 4.98 5.37 -3.54
N PHE A 111 6.12 5.98 -3.83
CA PHE A 111 6.20 7.21 -4.61
C PHE A 111 5.72 6.98 -6.04
N VAL A 112 5.15 8.02 -6.66
CA VAL A 112 4.67 7.96 -8.05
C VAL A 112 5.80 7.48 -8.98
N PRO A 113 5.64 6.36 -9.70
CA PRO A 113 6.65 5.89 -10.61
C PRO A 113 6.84 6.86 -11.79
N LEU A 114 8.07 7.03 -12.25
CA LEU A 114 8.35 7.89 -13.42
C LEU A 114 7.54 7.46 -14.65
N VAL A 115 7.32 6.17 -14.85
CA VAL A 115 6.51 5.64 -15.96
C VAL A 115 5.04 6.09 -15.87
N VAL A 116 4.49 6.21 -14.66
CA VAL A 116 3.14 6.73 -14.42
C VAL A 116 3.14 8.25 -14.64
N LEU A 117 4.09 8.97 -14.03
CA LEU A 117 4.18 10.43 -14.16
C LEU A 117 4.33 10.86 -15.62
N THR A 118 5.11 10.10 -16.40
CA THR A 118 5.28 10.31 -17.83
C THR A 118 3.96 10.17 -18.55
N LYS A 119 3.13 9.16 -18.27
CA LYS A 119 1.81 9.01 -18.91
C LYS A 119 0.89 10.20 -18.62
N ILE A 120 0.83 10.64 -17.36
CA ILE A 120 -0.15 11.64 -16.92
C ILE A 120 0.26 13.09 -17.19
N LYS A 121 1.55 13.43 -17.30
CA LYS A 121 2.00 14.82 -17.52
C LYS A 121 2.24 15.16 -18.99
N ASP A 122 1.86 16.38 -19.35
CA ASP A 122 2.16 17.07 -20.60
C ASP A 122 2.60 18.51 -20.27
N MET A 123 3.91 18.72 -20.18
CA MET A 123 4.52 19.98 -19.77
C MET A 123 4.59 20.97 -20.95
N HIS A 124 3.96 20.63 -22.09
CA HIS A 124 3.89 21.44 -23.32
C HIS A 124 5.26 21.91 -23.82
N MET A 125 6.26 21.02 -23.74
CA MET A 125 7.59 21.32 -24.25
C MET A 125 7.64 21.26 -25.79
N SER A 126 8.53 22.05 -26.38
CA SER A 126 8.64 22.20 -27.84
C SER A 126 9.10 20.93 -28.58
N SER A 127 9.60 19.92 -27.88
CA SER A 127 10.01 18.64 -28.45
C SER A 127 9.80 17.47 -27.47
N PRO A 128 9.62 16.24 -27.97
CA PRO A 128 9.51 15.05 -27.11
C PRO A 128 10.68 14.90 -26.14
N ALA A 129 11.91 15.17 -26.60
CA ALA A 129 13.10 15.08 -25.75
C ALA A 129 13.11 16.12 -24.60
N GLN A 130 12.57 17.32 -24.84
CA GLN A 130 12.41 18.32 -23.78
C GLN A 130 11.29 17.95 -22.82
N GLN A 131 10.15 17.44 -23.31
CA GLN A 131 9.04 16.94 -22.50
C GLN A 131 9.54 15.86 -21.51
N ASP A 132 10.26 14.89 -22.04
CA ASP A 132 10.87 13.80 -21.29
C ASP A 132 11.81 14.30 -20.19
N ARG A 133 12.69 15.27 -20.51
CA ARG A 133 13.58 15.88 -19.51
C ARG A 133 12.81 16.64 -18.45
N ALA A 134 11.78 17.39 -18.83
CA ALA A 134 10.96 18.16 -17.89
C ALA A 134 10.25 17.24 -16.90
N VAL A 135 9.64 16.15 -17.36
CA VAL A 135 8.97 15.18 -16.48
C VAL A 135 9.98 14.46 -15.56
N ARG A 136 11.15 14.05 -16.08
CA ARG A 136 12.20 13.46 -15.25
C ARG A 136 12.70 14.42 -14.17
N SER A 137 12.87 15.69 -14.52
CA SER A 137 13.26 16.73 -13.56
C SER A 137 12.20 16.93 -12.48
N LEU A 138 10.91 16.99 -12.86
CA LEU A 138 9.80 17.08 -11.91
C LEU A 138 9.76 15.87 -10.96
N HIS A 139 9.91 14.67 -11.51
CA HIS A 139 9.94 13.43 -10.73
C HIS A 139 11.07 13.44 -9.69
N ALA A 140 12.29 13.75 -10.12
CA ALA A 140 13.46 13.79 -9.25
C ALA A 140 13.32 14.81 -8.12
N ASP A 141 12.79 16.00 -8.44
CA ASP A 141 12.56 17.08 -7.48
C ASP A 141 11.49 16.70 -6.42
N LEU A 142 10.36 16.15 -6.85
CA LEU A 142 9.31 15.65 -5.94
C LEU A 142 9.80 14.50 -5.06
N LEU A 143 10.57 13.56 -5.62
CA LEU A 143 11.14 12.45 -4.87
C LEU A 143 12.16 12.95 -3.84
N SER A 144 13.04 13.88 -4.23
CA SER A 144 14.02 14.50 -3.33
C SER A 144 13.32 15.15 -2.13
N ARG A 145 12.29 15.97 -2.36
CA ARG A 145 11.51 16.60 -1.28
C ARG A 145 10.87 15.56 -0.35
N SER A 146 10.39 14.46 -0.91
CA SER A 146 9.77 13.37 -0.15
C SER A 146 10.80 12.64 0.72
N ARG A 147 11.98 12.33 0.18
CA ARG A 147 13.10 11.75 0.94
C ARG A 147 13.57 12.70 2.06
N ASP A 148 13.70 13.99 1.79
CA ASP A 148 14.09 14.99 2.80
C ASP A 148 13.06 15.10 3.92
N ARG A 149 11.76 15.06 3.57
CA ARG A 149 10.69 15.02 4.56
C ARG A 149 10.77 13.76 5.41
N LEU A 150 11.04 12.61 4.79
CA LEU A 150 11.19 11.34 5.49
C LEU A 150 12.38 11.35 6.44
N ALA A 151 13.54 11.81 5.98
CA ALA A 151 14.75 11.96 6.78
C ALA A 151 14.54 12.84 8.03
N ARG A 152 13.77 13.94 7.91
CA ARG A 152 13.41 14.78 9.06
C ARG A 152 12.53 14.07 10.08
N MET A 153 11.75 13.06 9.69
CA MET A 153 10.94 12.26 10.62
C MET A 153 11.74 11.13 11.27
N LEU A 154 12.71 10.56 10.54
CA LEU A 154 13.58 9.46 11.02
C LEU A 154 14.43 9.83 12.25
N GLY A 155 14.72 11.12 12.48
CA GLY A 155 15.38 11.58 13.70
C GLY A 155 14.57 11.38 14.99
N ARG A 156 13.32 10.91 14.89
CA ARG A 156 12.46 10.58 16.03
C ARG A 156 12.62 9.09 16.33
N ARG A 157 13.19 8.77 17.50
CA ARG A 157 13.37 7.41 18.05
C ARG A 157 12.15 6.49 17.88
N ALA A 158 10.96 7.10 17.82
CA ALA A 158 9.66 6.48 17.59
C ALA A 158 9.55 5.61 16.32
N PHE A 159 10.30 5.85 15.24
CA PHE A 159 10.09 5.06 14.01
C PHE A 159 10.77 3.69 14.00
N GLY A 160 11.64 3.39 14.97
CA GLY A 160 12.38 2.12 15.05
C GLY A 160 11.50 0.87 15.24
N THR A 161 10.28 1.04 15.76
CA THR A 161 9.32 -0.05 16.07
C THR A 161 7.99 0.15 15.35
N ALA A 162 7.95 1.03 14.34
CA ALA A 162 6.70 1.44 13.72
C ALA A 162 6.09 0.33 12.85
N THR A 163 4.78 0.08 13.02
CA THR A 163 4.03 -0.90 12.22
C THR A 163 2.80 -0.26 11.57
N PHE A 164 2.58 -0.52 10.29
CA PHE A 164 1.43 -0.02 9.54
C PHE A 164 0.12 -0.67 10.01
N GLU A 165 -0.93 0.14 10.16
CA GLU A 165 -2.30 -0.30 10.45
C GLU A 165 -3.20 -0.16 9.22
N SER A 166 -3.40 1.06 8.73
CA SER A 166 -4.32 1.34 7.61
C SER A 166 -3.99 2.66 6.89
N LEU A 167 -4.51 2.79 5.67
CA LEU A 167 -4.51 4.03 4.89
C LEU A 167 -5.95 4.50 4.69
N GLU A 168 -6.27 5.70 5.17
CA GLU A 168 -7.53 6.38 4.88
C GLU A 168 -7.30 7.50 3.86
N LEU A 169 -8.04 7.44 2.76
CA LEU A 169 -8.05 8.50 1.76
C LEU A 169 -8.76 9.74 2.32
N GLY A 170 -8.21 10.92 2.01
CA GLY A 170 -8.81 12.19 2.40
C GLY A 170 -9.82 12.70 1.38
N ALA A 171 -9.79 14.00 1.11
CA ALA A 171 -10.69 14.62 0.15
C ALA A 171 -10.25 14.29 -1.29
N CYS A 172 -11.06 13.51 -2.00
CA CYS A 172 -10.75 13.03 -3.34
C CYS A 172 -11.49 13.83 -4.42
N ARG A 173 -10.83 14.04 -5.55
CA ARG A 173 -11.43 14.62 -6.76
C ARG A 173 -10.87 13.98 -8.02
N PHE A 174 -11.71 13.92 -9.05
CA PHE A 174 -11.29 13.53 -10.39
C PHE A 174 -10.57 14.70 -11.06
N VAL A 175 -9.41 14.43 -11.66
CA VAL A 175 -8.63 15.41 -12.41
C VAL A 175 -8.74 15.05 -13.88
N GLY A 176 -9.40 15.92 -14.65
CA GLY A 176 -9.55 15.73 -16.09
C GLY A 176 -8.27 16.09 -16.86
N PRO A 177 -8.16 15.67 -18.14
CA PRO A 177 -7.11 16.11 -19.04
C PRO A 177 -7.11 17.64 -19.18
N GLY A 178 -5.94 18.23 -19.44
CA GLY A 178 -5.73 19.67 -19.60
C GLY A 178 -5.63 20.48 -18.30
N THR A 179 -6.01 19.92 -17.15
CA THR A 179 -5.81 20.57 -15.84
C THR A 179 -4.34 20.42 -15.42
N ASP A 180 -3.68 21.47 -14.91
CA ASP A 180 -2.30 21.40 -14.35
C ASP A 180 -1.28 20.62 -15.21
N PHE A 181 -1.28 20.87 -16.53
CA PHE A 181 -0.38 20.19 -17.47
C PHE A 181 -0.57 18.67 -17.47
N ASN A 182 -1.81 18.18 -17.32
CA ASN A 182 -2.13 16.76 -17.35
C ASN A 182 -2.60 16.31 -18.73
N ARG A 183 -1.99 15.26 -19.27
CA ARG A 183 -2.39 14.59 -20.50
C ARG A 183 -3.56 13.64 -20.30
N LEU A 184 -3.53 12.88 -19.21
CA LEU A 184 -4.49 11.82 -18.92
C LEU A 184 -5.18 12.10 -17.59
N ALA A 185 -6.41 11.64 -17.47
CA ALA A 185 -7.20 11.78 -16.26
C ALA A 185 -6.71 10.85 -15.14
N TYR A 186 -6.90 11.25 -13.89
CA TYR A 186 -6.63 10.43 -12.71
C TYR A 186 -7.42 10.94 -11.50
N TRP A 187 -7.52 10.11 -10.45
CA TRP A 187 -8.01 10.56 -9.15
C TRP A 187 -6.87 11.08 -8.29
N THR A 188 -7.11 12.18 -7.56
CA THR A 188 -6.20 12.66 -6.53
C THR A 188 -6.94 12.81 -5.21
N CYS A 189 -6.29 12.46 -4.11
CA CYS A 189 -6.81 12.67 -2.77
C CYS A 189 -5.81 13.49 -1.95
N GLU A 190 -6.32 14.46 -1.21
CA GLU A 190 -5.51 15.34 -0.35
C GLU A 190 -5.84 15.13 1.12
N LYS A 191 -4.87 15.38 2.00
CA LYS A 191 -4.98 15.19 3.47
C LYS A 191 -5.30 13.73 3.85
N ASN A 192 -4.59 12.79 3.24
CA ASN A 192 -4.74 11.36 3.52
C ASN A 192 -4.07 11.04 4.86
N THR A 193 -4.58 10.01 5.55
CA THR A 193 -4.08 9.63 6.87
C THR A 193 -3.58 8.19 6.83
N VAL A 194 -2.32 8.00 7.21
CA VAL A 194 -1.76 6.68 7.50
C VAL A 194 -1.81 6.47 9.01
N TYR A 195 -2.51 5.42 9.43
CA TYR A 195 -2.51 4.97 10.82
C TYR A 195 -1.43 3.93 11.01
N TYR A 196 -0.74 4.03 12.14
CA TYR A 196 0.36 3.15 12.49
C TYR A 196 0.53 3.03 13.99
N HIS A 197 1.22 2.00 14.45
CA HIS A 197 1.57 1.84 15.85
C HIS A 197 3.06 2.08 16.08
N VAL A 198 3.40 2.67 17.23
CA VAL A 198 4.76 2.73 17.78
C VAL A 198 4.67 2.40 19.25
N ASP A 199 5.45 1.41 19.70
CA ASP A 199 5.47 0.98 21.11
C ASP A 199 4.06 0.69 21.67
N GLY A 200 3.15 0.18 20.80
CA GLY A 200 1.75 -0.12 21.11
C GLY A 200 0.77 1.06 20.94
N ASP A 201 1.26 2.30 20.90
CA ASP A 201 0.41 3.48 20.71
C ASP A 201 0.02 3.67 19.25
N ARG A 202 -1.28 3.84 18.99
CA ARG A 202 -1.78 4.28 17.69
C ARG A 202 -1.40 5.74 17.44
N LYS A 203 -0.78 6.00 16.29
CA LYS A 203 -0.34 7.32 15.80
C LYS A 203 -0.83 7.53 14.37
N THR A 204 -0.72 8.77 13.91
CA THR A 204 -1.10 9.15 12.54
C THR A 204 0.00 9.92 11.84
N LEU A 205 0.05 9.73 10.54
CA LEU A 205 0.92 10.44 9.62
C LEU A 205 0.06 10.98 8.48
N THR A 206 0.12 12.28 8.23
CA THR A 206 -0.56 12.88 7.08
C THR A 206 0.29 12.76 5.83
N VAL A 207 -0.32 12.27 4.75
CA VAL A 207 0.24 12.29 3.40
C VAL A 207 -0.53 13.32 2.58
N ARG A 208 0.16 14.40 2.19
CA ARG A 208 -0.51 15.58 1.65
C ARG A 208 -1.26 15.32 0.35
N ARG A 209 -0.67 14.60 -0.61
CA ARG A 209 -1.32 14.28 -1.89
C ARG A 209 -0.96 12.88 -2.38
N LEU A 210 -2.00 12.09 -2.62
CA LEU A 210 -1.95 10.84 -3.37
C LEU A 210 -2.53 11.05 -4.77
N ILE A 211 -2.00 10.31 -5.73
CA ILE A 211 -2.63 10.12 -7.04
C ILE A 211 -2.89 8.64 -7.28
N ASN A 212 -3.96 8.33 -7.98
CA ASN A 212 -4.29 6.98 -8.39
C ASN A 212 -3.85 6.73 -9.84
N TRP A 213 -3.38 5.51 -10.13
CA TRP A 213 -3.25 5.03 -11.50
C TRP A 213 -3.57 3.54 -11.55
N GLY A 214 -4.66 3.17 -12.23
CA GLY A 214 -5.24 1.84 -12.13
C GLY A 214 -5.75 1.59 -10.72
N ARG A 215 -5.35 0.48 -10.11
CA ARG A 215 -5.78 0.14 -8.75
C ARG A 215 -4.90 0.73 -7.65
N SER A 216 -3.67 1.11 -7.99
CA SER A 216 -2.69 1.56 -7.00
C SER A 216 -2.80 3.07 -6.71
N TRP A 217 -2.51 3.43 -5.46
CA TRP A 217 -2.31 4.82 -5.04
C TRP A 217 -0.83 5.11 -4.77
N TYR A 218 -0.37 6.27 -5.22
CA TYR A 218 1.02 6.70 -5.10
C TYR A 218 1.15 8.07 -4.45
N VAL A 219 2.21 8.25 -3.67
CA VAL A 219 2.60 9.56 -3.14
C VAL A 219 3.06 10.44 -4.29
N MET A 220 2.39 11.57 -4.46
CA MET A 220 2.87 12.69 -5.27
C MET A 220 3.57 13.71 -4.37
N GLU A 221 3.02 13.92 -3.18
CA GLU A 221 3.50 14.94 -2.26
C GLU A 221 3.24 14.53 -0.82
N TRP A 222 4.30 14.60 -0.01
CA TRP A 222 4.26 14.30 1.41
C TRP A 222 3.85 15.51 2.24
#